data_AF-A0A7Y8X5B6-F1
#
_entry.id   AF-A0A7Y8X5B6-F1
#
_cell.length_a   1.000
_cell.length_b   1.000
_cell.length_c   1.000
_cell.angle_alpha   90.00
_cell.angle_beta   90.00
_cell.angle_gamma   90.00
#
_symmetry.space_group_name_H-M   'P 1'
#
loop_
_entity.id
_entity.type
_entity.pdbx_description
1 polymer ?
#
loop_
_entity_poly.entity_id
_entity_poly.type
_entity_poly.pdbx_seq_one_letter_code
_entity_poly.pdbx_strand_id
1 'polypeptide(L)' 'QPAPAAAPQPPRPPQPAAVPQAPVPQAPPPVSPEDDVPEEDDPDLVDSALTGHELIVRELGATVVEEYTNE' A
#
# COMPACT_ATOMS: atom_id res chain seq x y z
N GLN A 1 20.15 -63.98 -18.71
CA GLN A 1 19.90 -63.12 -17.53
C GLN A 1 18.41 -62.84 -17.47
N PRO A 2 17.67 -63.23 -16.41
CA PRO A 2 16.24 -62.94 -16.35
C PRO A 2 16.01 -61.46 -15.99
N ALA A 3 14.93 -60.87 -16.53
CA ALA A 3 14.56 -59.46 -16.30
C ALA A 3 13.94 -59.26 -14.90
N PRO A 4 14.09 -58.07 -14.28
CA PRO A 4 13.49 -57.82 -12.97
C PRO A 4 11.97 -57.68 -13.09
N ALA A 5 11.25 -58.32 -12.17
CA ALA A 5 9.80 -58.20 -12.04
C ALA A 5 9.41 -56.85 -11.42
N ALA A 6 8.37 -56.22 -11.96
CA ALA A 6 7.84 -54.95 -11.44
C ALA A 6 7.17 -55.16 -10.07
N ALA A 7 7.52 -54.32 -9.10
CA ALA A 7 6.90 -54.31 -7.78
C ALA A 7 5.55 -53.56 -7.79
N PRO A 8 4.56 -53.99 -6.97
CA PRO A 8 3.25 -53.34 -6.90
C PRO A 8 3.36 -51.95 -6.25
N GLN A 9 2.71 -50.95 -6.87
CA GLN A 9 2.66 -49.59 -6.37
C GLN A 9 1.65 -49.45 -5.22
N PRO A 10 1.94 -48.64 -4.18
CA PRO A 10 1.01 -48.40 -3.08
C PRO A 10 -0.21 -47.57 -3.53
N PRO A 11 -1.37 -47.73 -2.87
CA PRO A 11 -2.58 -46.98 -3.19
C PRO A 11 -2.38 -45.49 -2.91
N ARG A 12 -2.78 -44.65 -3.86
CA ARG A 12 -2.71 -43.19 -3.73
C ARG A 12 -3.80 -42.71 -2.77
N PRO A 13 -3.50 -41.79 -1.83
CA PRO A 13 -4.52 -41.21 -0.96
C PRO A 13 -5.54 -40.40 -1.77
N PRO A 14 -6.80 -40.32 -1.31
CA PRO A 14 -7.83 -39.50 -1.94
C PRO A 14 -7.42 -38.02 -1.89
N GLN A 15 -7.51 -37.35 -3.04
CA GLN A 15 -7.31 -35.91 -3.11
C GLN A 15 -8.57 -35.19 -2.57
N PRO A 16 -8.40 -34.13 -1.76
CA PRO A 16 -9.53 -33.32 -1.34
C PRO A 16 -10.23 -32.68 -2.55
N ALA A 17 -11.56 -32.71 -2.53
CA ALA A 17 -12.39 -32.09 -3.57
C ALA A 17 -12.21 -30.57 -3.56
N ALA A 18 -12.12 -29.97 -4.74
CA ALA A 18 -12.05 -28.52 -4.88
C ALA A 18 -13.36 -27.87 -4.39
N VAL A 19 -13.24 -26.99 -3.40
CA VAL A 19 -14.37 -26.17 -2.93
C VAL A 19 -14.59 -24.99 -3.91
N PRO A 20 -15.84 -24.61 -4.21
CA PRO A 20 -16.12 -23.42 -4.99
C PRO A 20 -15.55 -22.19 -4.28
N GLN A 21 -14.69 -21.44 -4.97
CA GLN A 21 -14.15 -20.18 -4.45
C GLN A 21 -15.25 -19.11 -4.50
N ALA A 22 -15.44 -18.41 -3.39
CA ALA A 22 -16.29 -17.23 -3.36
C ALA A 22 -15.67 -16.12 -4.25
N PRO A 23 -16.47 -15.28 -4.92
CA PRO A 23 -15.94 -14.13 -5.64
C PRO A 23 -15.18 -13.22 -4.66
N VAL A 24 -13.89 -13.01 -4.93
CA VAL A 24 -13.10 -12.03 -4.21
C VAL A 24 -13.35 -10.65 -4.83
N PRO A 25 -13.52 -9.58 -4.03
CA PRO A 25 -13.50 -8.22 -4.55
C PRO A 25 -12.22 -7.97 -5.34
N GLN A 26 -12.33 -7.29 -6.48
CA GLN A 26 -11.14 -6.86 -7.22
C GLN A 26 -10.40 -5.78 -6.41
N ALA A 27 -9.07 -5.87 -6.38
CA ALA A 27 -8.24 -4.86 -5.74
C ALA A 27 -8.29 -3.55 -6.54
N PRO A 28 -8.14 -2.39 -5.87
CA PRO A 28 -8.02 -1.11 -6.55
C PRO A 28 -6.79 -1.09 -7.48
N PRO A 29 -6.84 -0.27 -8.55
CA PRO A 29 -5.68 -0.10 -9.43
C PRO A 29 -4.50 0.50 -8.66
N PRO A 30 -3.26 0.18 -9.06
CA PRO A 30 -2.08 0.79 -8.45
C PRO A 30 -2.06 2.30 -8.72
N VAL A 31 -1.71 3.06 -7.70
CA VAL A 31 -1.49 4.50 -7.80
C VAL A 31 -0.10 4.79 -8.35
N SER A 32 0.03 5.78 -9.23
CA SER A 32 1.34 6.25 -9.70
C SER A 32 2.02 7.06 -8.58
N PRO A 33 3.36 7.14 -8.52
CA PRO A 33 4.06 7.92 -7.49
C PRO A 33 3.72 9.41 -7.48
N GLU A 34 3.27 9.95 -8.62
CA GLU A 34 2.82 11.33 -8.77
C GLU A 34 1.39 11.57 -8.29
N ASP A 35 0.59 10.50 -8.19
CA ASP A 35 -0.77 10.51 -7.63
C ASP A 35 -0.79 10.09 -6.15
N ASP A 36 0.36 9.67 -5.61
CA ASP A 36 0.53 9.21 -4.25
C ASP A 36 0.61 10.41 -3.30
N VAL A 37 -0.47 10.66 -2.59
CA VAL A 37 -0.62 11.76 -1.62
C VAL A 37 -1.04 11.20 -0.27
N PRO A 38 -0.69 11.86 0.85
CA PRO A 38 -1.11 11.42 2.18
C PRO A 38 -2.63 11.24 2.29
N GLU A 39 -3.06 10.25 3.07
CA GLU A 39 -4.48 9.96 3.29
C GLU A 39 -5.06 10.93 4.34
N GLU A 40 -6.31 11.35 4.19
CA GLU A 40 -6.96 12.33 5.08
C GLU A 40 -7.06 11.86 6.55
N ASP A 41 -6.99 10.55 6.79
CA ASP A 41 -7.04 9.92 8.11
C ASP A 41 -5.65 9.72 8.77
N ASP A 42 -4.57 10.15 8.12
CA ASP A 42 -3.21 9.99 8.65
C ASP A 42 -2.98 10.85 9.91
N PRO A 43 -2.45 10.29 11.02
CA PRO A 43 -2.34 11.00 12.30
C PRO A 43 -1.29 12.12 12.31
N ASP A 44 -0.36 12.09 11.37
CA ASP A 44 0.64 13.14 11.12
C ASP A 44 0.18 14.12 10.04
N LEU A 45 -0.95 13.85 9.37
CA LEU A 45 -1.55 14.80 8.47
C LEU A 45 -2.18 15.92 9.30
N VAL A 46 -1.50 17.05 9.33
CA VAL A 46 -2.00 18.26 9.97
C VAL A 46 -2.99 18.94 9.03
N ASP A 47 -4.27 18.96 9.37
CA ASP A 47 -5.34 19.73 8.68
C ASP A 47 -4.99 21.20 8.48
N SER A 48 -4.17 21.71 9.39
CA SER A 48 -3.52 23.01 9.27
C SER A 48 -2.14 22.82 8.71
N ALA A 49 -2.03 22.43 7.43
CA ALA A 49 -0.81 22.61 6.64
C ALA A 49 -0.54 24.12 6.55
N LEU A 50 -0.17 24.71 7.70
CA LEU A 50 0.29 26.06 7.85
C LEU A 50 1.31 26.19 6.74
N THR A 51 1.08 27.16 5.87
CA THR A 51 2.02 27.44 4.80
C THR A 51 3.39 27.58 5.48
N GLY A 52 4.48 27.11 4.87
CA GLY A 52 5.79 27.12 5.55
C GLY A 52 6.13 28.48 6.19
N HIS A 53 5.61 29.56 5.60
CA HIS A 53 5.60 30.91 6.13
C HIS A 53 4.95 31.07 7.53
N GLU A 54 3.74 30.56 7.73
CA GLU A 54 3.02 30.63 9.01
C GLU A 54 3.66 29.75 10.09
N LEU A 55 4.25 28.61 9.70
CA LEU A 55 5.07 27.79 10.60
C LEU A 55 6.31 28.55 11.09
N ILE A 56 6.97 29.28 10.20
CA ILE A 56 8.16 30.08 10.54
C ILE A 56 7.80 31.19 11.54
N VAL A 57 6.69 31.91 11.32
CA VAL A 57 6.18 32.95 12.23
C VAL A 57 5.88 32.38 13.61
N ARG A 58 5.17 31.24 13.67
CA ARG A 58 4.70 30.65 14.92
C ARG A 58 5.78 29.94 15.74
N GLU A 59 6.62 29.13 15.11
CA GLU A 59 7.58 28.27 15.83
C GLU A 59 8.85 29.02 16.23
N LEU A 60 9.33 29.94 15.38
CA LEU A 60 10.54 30.73 15.65
C LEU A 60 10.24 32.09 16.27
N GLY A 61 8.96 32.44 16.46
CA GLY A 61 8.55 33.77 16.92
C GLY A 61 8.93 34.88 15.93
N ALA A 62 9.02 34.54 14.65
CA ALA A 62 9.37 35.48 13.59
C ALA A 62 8.20 36.44 13.31
N THR A 63 8.48 37.61 12.73
CA THR A 63 7.46 38.59 12.34
C THR A 63 7.64 38.98 10.89
N VAL A 64 6.55 39.08 10.14
CA VAL A 64 6.56 39.63 8.78
C VAL A 64 6.68 41.15 8.87
N VAL A 65 7.72 41.71 8.27
CA VAL A 65 7.95 43.15 8.23
C VAL A 65 7.34 43.73 6.96
N GLU A 66 7.69 43.16 5.81
CA GLU A 66 7.20 43.58 4.49
C GLU A 66 7.03 42.34 3.60
N GLU A 67 5.92 42.27 2.87
CA GLU A 67 5.63 41.24 1.87
C GLU A 67 5.59 41.90 0.47
N TYR A 68 6.29 41.30 -0.49
CA TYR A 68 6.31 41.75 -1.88
C TYR A 68 5.83 40.64 -2.80
N THR A 69 4.85 40.95 -3.64
CA THR A 69 4.41 40.05 -4.72
C THR A 69 5.28 40.29 -5.94
N ASN A 70 6.08 39.30 -6.32
CA ASN A 70 6.81 39.33 -7.58
C ASN A 70 5.90 38.82 -8.69
N GLU A 71 5.29 39.76 -9.42
CA GLU A 71 4.56 39.49 -10.67
C GLU A 71 5.47 39.47 -11.90
#